data_AF-A0A820SH88-F1
#
_entry.id   AF-A0A820SH88-F1
#
_cell.length_a   1.000
_cell.length_b   1.000
_cell.length_c   1.000
_cell.angle_alpha   90.00
_cell.angle_beta   90.00
_cell.angle_gamma   90.00
#
_symmetry.space_group_name_H-M   'P 1'
#
loop_
_entity.id
_entity.type
_entity.pdbx_description
1 polymer ?
#
loop_
_entity_poly.entity_id
_entity_poly.type
_entity_poly.pdbx_seq_one_letter_code
_entity_poly.pdbx_strand_id
1 'polypeptide(L)'
;SRMVKHLVYSVMKMEASVATLKSMQAVLDSEVQLLREKSSSNNTRFTNEYLIRRHIDQEDFMEVRVAVTGNVDAGKSTLLGVLTHGVLDDGRGIARQKTFST
;
A
#
# COMPACT_ATOMS: atom_id res chain seq x y z
N SER A 1 -0.78 -7.88 -2.79
CA SER A 1 -1.83 -8.55 -3.58
C SER A 1 -3.05 -7.63 -3.67
N ARG A 2 -3.42 -7.11 -4.84
CA ARG A 2 -4.61 -6.23 -5.02
C ARG A 2 -5.68 -7.03 -5.76
N MET A 3 -6.90 -7.08 -5.23
CA MET A 3 -8.02 -7.76 -5.88
C MET A 3 -9.14 -6.73 -6.15
N VAL A 4 -9.50 -6.56 -7.42
CA VAL A 4 -10.64 -5.73 -7.85
C VAL A 4 -11.80 -6.68 -8.13
N LYS A 5 -12.94 -6.47 -7.45
CA LYS A 5 -14.16 -7.27 -7.68
C LYS A 5 -15.21 -6.41 -8.37
N HIS A 6 -15.75 -6.94 -9.47
CA HIS A 6 -16.82 -6.33 -10.23
C HIS A 6 -18.15 -6.97 -9.84
N LEU A 7 -19.16 -6.16 -9.55
CA LEU A 7 -20.45 -6.61 -9.07
C LEU A 7 -21.57 -6.03 -9.93
N VAL A 8 -22.34 -6.87 -10.62
CA VAL A 8 -23.40 -6.46 -11.58
C VAL A 8 -24.76 -6.98 -11.10
N TYR A 9 -25.69 -6.09 -10.75
CA TYR A 9 -27.01 -6.48 -10.22
C TYR A 9 -28.14 -5.46 -10.54
N SER A 10 -29.40 -5.87 -10.29
CA SER A 10 -30.55 -4.95 -10.21
C SER A 10 -30.56 -4.23 -8.85
N VAL A 11 -31.23 -3.08 -8.74
CA VAL A 11 -31.21 -2.19 -7.54
C VAL A 11 -31.42 -2.95 -6.23
N MET A 12 -32.52 -3.72 -6.13
CA MET A 12 -32.85 -4.50 -4.91
C MET A 12 -31.83 -5.60 -4.59
N LYS A 13 -31.16 -6.17 -5.60
CA LYS A 13 -30.11 -7.17 -5.39
C LYS A 13 -28.78 -6.52 -4.99
N MET A 14 -28.56 -5.25 -5.34
CA MET A 14 -27.33 -4.55 -5.03
C MET A 14 -27.19 -4.31 -3.52
N GLU A 15 -28.25 -3.85 -2.85
CA GLU A 15 -28.21 -3.56 -1.41
C GLU A 15 -27.82 -4.80 -0.58
N ALA A 16 -28.45 -5.94 -0.84
CA ALA A 16 -28.13 -7.21 -0.17
C ALA A 16 -26.69 -7.66 -0.45
N SER A 17 -26.21 -7.46 -1.68
CA SER A 17 -24.83 -7.79 -2.04
C SER A 17 -23.81 -6.87 -1.34
N VAL A 18 -24.11 -5.57 -1.21
CA VAL A 18 -23.29 -4.61 -0.45
C VAL A 18 -23.29 -4.94 1.04
N ALA A 19 -24.43 -5.34 1.61
CA ALA A 19 -24.50 -5.79 3.00
C ALA A 19 -23.60 -7.03 3.21
N THR A 20 -23.64 -7.99 2.30
CA THR A 20 -22.77 -9.17 2.32
C THR A 20 -21.29 -8.79 2.25
N LEU A 21 -20.92 -7.84 1.37
CA LEU A 21 -19.55 -7.33 1.27
C LEU A 21 -19.08 -6.66 2.57
N LYS A 22 -19.96 -5.89 3.24
CA LYS A 22 -19.64 -5.28 4.56
C LYS A 22 -19.48 -6.34 5.66
N SER A 23 -20.27 -7.40 5.66
CA SER A 23 -20.07 -8.51 6.58
C SER A 23 -18.74 -9.23 6.33
N MET A 24 -18.38 -9.46 5.06
CA MET A 24 -17.08 -10.03 4.70
C MET A 24 -15.91 -9.11 5.10
N GLN A 25 -16.08 -7.80 4.96
CA GLN A 25 -15.10 -6.80 5.37
C GLN A 25 -14.72 -6.97 6.85
N ALA A 26 -15.74 -7.07 7.72
CA ALA A 26 -15.56 -7.21 9.16
C ALA A 26 -14.94 -8.56 9.56
N VAL A 27 -15.32 -9.65 8.88
CA VAL A 27 -14.79 -11.00 9.16
C VAL A 27 -13.33 -11.15 8.75
N LEU A 28 -12.94 -10.52 7.64
CA LEU A 28 -11.62 -10.68 7.03
C LEU A 28 -10.60 -9.63 7.46
N ASP A 29 -10.98 -8.72 8.37
CA ASP A 29 -10.22 -7.51 8.71
C ASP A 29 -9.61 -6.86 7.46
N SER A 30 -10.50 -6.44 6.57
CA SER A 30 -10.11 -5.87 5.28
C SER A 30 -10.75 -4.51 5.09
N GLU A 31 -10.20 -3.74 4.17
CA GLU A 31 -10.73 -2.47 3.73
C GLU A 31 -11.50 -2.69 2.42
N VAL A 32 -12.72 -2.14 2.35
CA VAL A 32 -13.54 -2.16 1.14
C VAL A 32 -13.82 -0.72 0.71
N GLN A 33 -13.44 -0.39 -0.53
CA GLN A 33 -13.65 0.94 -1.12
C GLN A 33 -14.46 0.82 -2.43
N LEU A 34 -15.53 1.60 -2.55
CA LEU A 34 -16.23 1.75 -3.83
C LEU A 34 -15.37 2.61 -4.77
N LEU A 35 -14.97 2.04 -5.91
CA LEU A 35 -14.20 2.73 -6.93
C LEU A 35 -15.09 3.45 -7.93
N ARG A 36 -16.19 2.79 -8.33
CA ARG A 36 -17.03 3.26 -9.41
C ARG A 36 -18.44 2.70 -9.29
N GLU A 37 -19.41 3.53 -9.62
CA GLU A 37 -20.80 3.15 -9.85
C GLU A 37 -21.17 3.50 -11.30
N LYS A 38 -21.84 2.58 -11.99
CA LYS A 38 -22.35 2.77 -13.34
C LYS A 38 -23.78 2.28 -13.44
N SER A 39 -24.69 3.17 -13.82
CA SER A 39 -26.05 2.81 -14.22
C SER A 39 -26.13 2.62 -15.74
N SER A 40 -26.97 1.69 -16.18
CA SER A 40 -27.34 1.54 -17.58
C SER A 40 -28.30 2.66 -18.02
N SER A 41 -28.36 2.97 -19.32
CA SER A 41 -29.20 4.04 -19.90
C SER A 41 -30.67 3.99 -19.48
N ASN A 42 -31.18 2.79 -19.19
CA ASN A 42 -32.57 2.58 -18.79
C ASN A 42 -32.76 2.48 -17.25
N ASN A 43 -31.73 2.76 -16.44
CA ASN A 43 -31.71 2.57 -14.98
C ASN A 43 -32.14 1.16 -14.51
N THR A 44 -32.06 0.15 -15.38
CA THR A 44 -32.45 -1.23 -15.07
C THR A 44 -31.31 -2.09 -14.56
N ARG A 45 -30.05 -1.69 -14.81
CA ARG A 45 -28.85 -2.40 -14.35
C ARG A 45 -27.87 -1.43 -13.72
N PHE A 46 -27.30 -1.86 -12.60
CA PHE A 46 -26.27 -1.14 -11.86
C PHE A 46 -25.03 -2.02 -11.77
N THR A 47 -23.86 -1.40 -11.91
CA THR A 47 -22.57 -2.05 -11.76
C THR A 47 -21.74 -1.24 -10.79
N ASN A 48 -21.32 -1.88 -9.70
CA ASN A 48 -20.44 -1.28 -8.71
C ASN A 48 -19.10 -2.02 -8.75
N GLU A 49 -18.01 -1.25 -8.78
CA GLU A 49 -16.65 -1.76 -8.71
C GLU A 49 -16.10 -1.48 -7.32
N TYR A 50 -15.69 -2.53 -6.61
CA TYR A 50 -15.11 -2.43 -5.28
C TYR A 50 -13.65 -2.87 -5.29
N LEU A 51 -12.81 -2.08 -4.63
CA LEU A 51 -11.45 -2.46 -4.24
C LEU A 51 -11.49 -3.08 -2.85
N ILE A 52 -10.95 -4.28 -2.72
CA ILE A 52 -10.81 -4.96 -1.43
C ILE A 52 -9.32 -5.08 -1.13
N ARG A 53 -8.88 -4.53 0.01
CA ARG A 53 -7.50 -4.59 0.48
C ARG A 53 -7.47 -5.33 1.81
N ARG A 54 -6.64 -6.36 1.90
CA ARG A 54 -6.33 -6.98 3.19
C ARG A 54 -5.44 -6.02 3.98
N HIS A 55 -5.67 -5.89 5.29
CA HIS A 55 -4.65 -5.33 6.16
C HIS A 55 -3.41 -6.23 6.10
N ILE A 56 -2.23 -5.62 6.01
CA ILE A 56 -0.96 -6.35 6.10
C ILE A 56 -0.76 -6.57 7.59
N ASP A 57 -0.72 -7.83 8.02
CA ASP A 57 -0.49 -8.15 9.42
C ASP A 57 0.89 -7.62 9.84
N GLN A 58 1.08 -7.20 11.10
CA GLN A 58 2.40 -6.73 11.57
C GLN A 58 3.48 -7.82 11.46
N GLU A 59 3.07 -9.09 11.39
CA GLU A 59 3.93 -10.25 11.20
C GLU A 59 4.26 -10.55 9.72
N ASP A 60 3.58 -9.92 8.76
CA ASP A 60 3.96 -10.00 7.34
C ASP A 60 5.26 -9.21 7.16
N PHE A 61 6.38 -9.90 7.34
CA PHE A 61 7.72 -9.36 7.19
C PHE A 61 7.92 -8.84 5.77
N MET A 62 7.89 -7.52 5.61
CA MET A 62 8.15 -6.86 4.33
C MET A 62 9.64 -6.55 4.21
N GLU A 63 10.37 -7.41 3.49
CA GLU A 63 11.77 -7.14 3.15
C GLU A 63 11.86 -6.11 2.03
N VAL A 64 12.50 -4.97 2.29
CA VAL A 64 12.80 -3.96 1.27
C VAL A 64 14.31 -3.89 1.05
N ARG A 65 14.76 -4.24 -0.16
CA ARG A 65 16.17 -4.11 -0.57
C ARG A 65 16.37 -2.85 -1.38
N VAL A 66 17.23 -1.95 -0.89
CA VAL A 66 17.56 -0.69 -1.57
C VAL A 66 19.04 -0.70 -1.93
N ALA A 67 19.34 -0.40 -3.20
CA ALA A 67 20.70 -0.17 -3.66
C ALA A 67 20.91 1.33 -3.92
N VAL A 68 22.04 1.86 -3.49
CA VAL A 68 22.43 3.26 -3.73
C VAL A 68 23.55 3.29 -4.75
N THR A 69 23.37 4.05 -5.83
CA THR A 69 24.35 4.16 -6.93
C THR A 69 24.61 5.63 -7.28
N GLY A 70 25.72 5.91 -7.95
CA GLY A 70 26.12 7.28 -8.32
C GLY A 70 27.63 7.49 -8.20
N ASN A 71 28.11 8.65 -8.66
CA ASN A 71 29.54 8.99 -8.65
C ASN A 71 30.16 8.91 -7.24
N VAL A 72 31.47 8.64 -7.13
CA VAL A 72 32.18 8.44 -5.84
C VAL A 72 31.88 9.58 -4.84
N ASP A 73 31.81 10.81 -5.34
CA ASP A 73 31.71 12.02 -4.51
C ASP A 73 30.26 12.43 -4.21
N ALA A 74 29.27 11.68 -4.69
CA ALA A 74 27.84 11.98 -4.50
C ALA A 74 27.36 11.79 -3.05
N GLY A 75 28.26 11.49 -2.10
CA GLY A 75 27.90 11.36 -0.68
C GLY A 75 27.09 10.12 -0.33
N LYS A 76 27.09 9.08 -1.18
CA LYS A 76 26.29 7.85 -0.98
C LYS A 76 26.51 7.20 0.40
N SER A 77 27.78 7.00 0.77
CA SER A 77 28.14 6.42 2.07
C SER A 77 27.80 7.35 3.23
N THR A 78 27.92 8.66 3.03
CA THR A 78 27.51 9.67 4.02
C THR A 78 26.01 9.60 4.29
N LEU A 79 25.18 9.60 3.25
CA LEU A 79 23.72 9.48 3.37
C LEU A 79 23.32 8.16 4.06
N LEU A 80 23.94 7.04 3.67
CA LEU A 80 23.72 5.76 4.33
C LEU A 80 24.08 5.81 5.81
N GLY A 81 25.22 6.42 6.16
CA GLY A 81 25.63 6.62 7.55
C GLY A 81 24.64 7.45 8.37
N VAL A 82 24.15 8.56 7.80
CA VAL A 82 23.13 9.41 8.44
C VAL A 82 21.84 8.62 8.68
N LEU A 83 21.35 7.90 7.67
CA LEU A 83 20.07 7.17 7.76
C LEU A 83 20.13 5.97 8.71
N THR A 84 21.28 5.29 8.78
CA THR A 84 21.44 4.09 9.63
C THR A 84 21.75 4.43 11.08
N HIS A 85 22.41 5.57 11.35
CA HIS A 85 22.89 5.91 12.70
C HIS A 85 22.28 7.19 13.29
N GLY A 86 21.48 7.95 12.52
CA GLY A 86 20.82 9.18 12.99
C GLY A 86 21.77 10.34 13.31
N VAL A 87 23.04 10.28 12.87
CA VAL A 87 24.05 11.32 13.12
C VAL A 87 24.24 12.15 11.86
N LEU A 88 24.05 13.46 11.95
CA LEU A 88 24.31 14.40 10.87
C LEU A 88 25.81 14.44 10.56
N ASP A 89 26.18 14.41 9.28
CA ASP A 89 27.57 14.54 8.87
C ASP A 89 28.09 15.96 9.13
N ASP A 90 29.27 16.08 9.73
CA ASP A 90 29.93 17.36 10.04
C ASP A 90 30.87 17.82 8.90
N GLY A 91 30.79 17.17 7.74
CA GLY A 91 31.67 17.38 6.59
C GLY A 91 33.05 16.75 6.75
N ARG A 92 33.35 16.08 7.88
CA ARG A 92 34.61 15.37 8.12
C ARG A 92 34.49 13.87 7.89
N GLY A 93 33.33 13.41 7.45
CA GLY A 93 33.06 12.01 7.14
C GLY A 93 32.75 11.16 8.37
N ILE A 94 32.32 11.76 9.49
CA ILE A 94 31.89 11.04 10.69
C ILE A 94 30.72 10.10 10.35
N ALA A 95 29.74 10.56 9.57
CA ALA A 95 28.63 9.70 9.18
C ALA A 95 29.10 8.55 8.27
N ARG A 96 30.02 8.84 7.33
CA ARG A 96 30.60 7.85 6.42
C ARG A 96 31.39 6.75 7.13
N GLN A 97 32.10 7.06 8.22
CA GLN A 97 32.84 6.06 8.97
C GLN A 97 31.91 5.03 9.65
N LYS A 98 30.66 5.41 9.92
CA LYS A 98 29.68 4.56 10.60
C LYS A 98 28.93 3.61 9.66
N THR A 99 29.13 3.68 8.34
CA THR A 99 28.35 2.87 7.37
C THR A 99 28.46 1.34 7.58
N PHE A 100 29.43 0.85 8.37
CA PHE A 100 29.61 -0.58 8.68
C PHE A 100 29.84 -0.88 10.18
N SER A 101 29.67 0.09 11.08
CA SER A 101 29.74 -0.18 12.52
C SER A 101 28.41 -0.78 12.99
N THR A 102 28.42 -2.04 13.41
CA THR A 102 27.28 -2.69 14.11
C THR A 102 27.41 -2.47 15.60
#